data_AF-A0A674P252-F1
#
_entry.id   AF-A0A674P252-F1
#
_cell.length_a   1.000
_cell.length_b   1.000
_cell.length_c   1.000
_cell.angle_alpha   90.00
_cell.angle_beta   90.00
_cell.angle_gamma   90.00
#
_symmetry.space_group_name_H-M   'P 1'
#
loop_
_entity.id
_entity.type
_entity.pdbx_description
1 polymer ?
#
loop_
_entity_poly.entity_id
_entity_poly.type
_entity_poly.pdbx_seq_one_letter_code
_entity_poly.pdbx_strand_id
1 'polypeptide(L)'
;LWGCKYLNVQRLANLTRDAVAGLSEQVAATSLMTVQNRMALDMLLAEKGGVCAMFGDQCCTFIPNNTAPDGSVTRALEGFDYVPVKC
;
A
#
# COMPACT_ATOMS: atom_id res chain seq x y z
N LEU A 1 17.42 -18.83 -28.67
CA LEU A 1 16.60 -19.33 -27.54
C LEU A 1 16.61 -18.41 -26.31
N TRP A 2 17.73 -17.76 -25.96
CA TRP A 2 17.80 -16.88 -24.78
C TRP A 2 16.94 -15.59 -24.88
N GLY A 3 16.74 -15.03 -26.08
CA GLY A 3 15.94 -13.81 -26.29
C GLY A 3 14.42 -13.96 -26.09
N CYS A 4 13.83 -15.14 -26.29
CA CYS A 4 12.39 -15.36 -26.08
C CYS A 4 12.02 -15.50 -24.59
N LYS A 5 12.93 -16.04 -23.75
CA LYS A 5 12.67 -16.13 -22.30
C LYS A 5 12.67 -14.76 -21.64
N TYR A 6 13.50 -13.84 -22.13
CA TYR A 6 13.62 -12.47 -21.64
C TYR A 6 12.36 -11.62 -21.90
N LEU A 7 11.65 -11.85 -23.02
CA LEU A 7 10.41 -11.13 -23.35
C LEU A 7 9.27 -11.40 -22.36
N ASN A 8 9.10 -12.66 -21.95
CA ASN A 8 8.03 -13.02 -20.99
C ASN A 8 8.29 -12.41 -19.61
N VAL A 9 9.55 -12.30 -19.20
CA VAL A 9 9.95 -11.66 -17.93
C VAL A 9 9.72 -10.15 -17.99
N GLN A 10 10.06 -9.49 -19.09
CA GLN A 10 9.76 -8.07 -19.27
C GLN A 10 8.25 -7.77 -19.26
N ARG A 11 7.46 -8.60 -19.96
CA ARG A 11 5.99 -8.46 -19.97
C ARG A 11 5.40 -8.66 -18.59
N LEU A 12 5.88 -9.66 -17.85
CA LEU A 12 5.46 -9.89 -16.46
C LEU A 12 5.82 -8.71 -15.56
N ALA A 13 7.01 -8.11 -15.74
CA ALA A 13 7.42 -6.94 -14.98
C ALA A 13 6.49 -5.74 -15.22
N ASN A 14 6.10 -5.48 -16.48
CA ASN A 14 5.17 -4.39 -16.80
C ASN A 14 3.78 -4.62 -16.19
N LEU A 15 3.22 -5.83 -16.32
CA LEU A 15 1.93 -6.18 -15.71
C LEU A 15 1.97 -6.08 -14.18
N THR A 16 3.09 -6.47 -13.57
CA THR A 16 3.29 -6.38 -12.13
C THR A 16 3.38 -4.93 -11.68
N ARG A 17 4.10 -4.07 -12.44
CA ARG A 17 4.18 -2.63 -12.18
C ARG A 17 2.78 -2.01 -12.13
N ASP A 18 1.96 -2.26 -13.15
CA ASP A 18 0.61 -1.69 -13.24
C ASP A 18 -0.29 -2.19 -12.10
N ALA A 19 -0.20 -3.49 -11.77
CA ALA A 19 -0.94 -4.06 -10.65
C ALA A 19 -0.52 -3.46 -9.29
N VAL A 20 0.79 -3.31 -9.06
CA VAL A 20 1.32 -2.72 -7.81
C VAL A 20 0.97 -1.23 -7.72
N ALA A 21 0.98 -0.49 -8.84
CA ALA A 21 0.58 0.91 -8.86
C ALA A 21 -0.89 1.06 -8.44
N GLY A 22 -1.80 0.28 -9.03
CA GLY A 22 -3.21 0.29 -8.65
C GLY A 22 -3.45 -0.13 -7.20
N LEU A 23 -2.72 -1.13 -6.69
CA LEU A 23 -2.79 -1.53 -5.29
C LEU A 23 -2.25 -0.44 -4.35
N SER A 24 -1.19 0.26 -4.73
CA SER A 24 -0.62 1.37 -3.95
C SER A 24 -1.65 2.49 -3.75
N GLU A 25 -2.35 2.88 -4.82
CA GLU A 25 -3.42 3.88 -4.75
C GLU A 25 -4.57 3.43 -3.83
N GLN A 26 -5.01 2.17 -3.98
CA GLN A 26 -6.09 1.62 -3.16
C GLN A 26 -5.72 1.54 -1.68
N VAL A 27 -4.49 1.12 -1.35
CA VAL A 27 -4.01 1.02 0.03
C VAL A 27 -3.82 2.41 0.65
N ALA A 28 -3.34 3.39 -0.11
CA ALA A 28 -3.23 4.78 0.35
C ALA A 28 -4.61 5.35 0.74
N ALA A 29 -5.63 5.16 -0.11
CA ALA A 29 -6.99 5.62 0.19
C ALA A 29 -7.61 4.86 1.38
N THR A 30 -7.42 3.54 1.44
CA THR A 30 -7.98 2.69 2.51
C THR A 30 -7.34 2.98 3.87
N SER A 31 -6.03 3.23 3.91
CA SER A 31 -5.33 3.61 5.13
C SER A 31 -5.84 4.95 5.68
N LEU A 32 -6.04 5.95 4.81
CA LEU A 32 -6.64 7.22 5.20
C LEU A 32 -8.06 7.05 5.76
N MET A 33 -8.89 6.26 5.07
CA MET A 33 -10.24 5.95 5.55
C MET A 33 -10.22 5.23 6.90
N THR A 34 -9.26 4.33 7.12
CA THR A 34 -9.12 3.62 8.41
C THR A 34 -8.82 4.59 9.55
N VAL A 35 -7.93 5.57 9.34
CA VAL A 35 -7.62 6.62 10.34
C VAL A 35 -8.85 7.50 10.60
N GLN A 36 -9.55 7.92 9.54
CA GLN A 36 -10.78 8.70 9.68
C GLN A 36 -11.88 7.95 10.44
N ASN A 37 -12.09 6.68 10.11
CA ASN A 37 -13.03 5.81 10.81
C ASN A 37 -12.63 5.64 12.28
N ARG A 38 -11.34 5.46 12.58
CA ARG A 38 -10.85 5.36 13.97
C ARG A 38 -11.21 6.61 14.77
N MET A 39 -11.00 7.80 14.21
CA MET A 39 -11.34 9.08 14.85
C MET A 39 -12.85 9.21 15.07
N ALA A 40 -13.65 8.90 14.06
CA ALA A 40 -15.12 8.94 14.18
C ALA A 40 -15.62 7.95 15.25
N LEU A 41 -15.08 6.73 15.28
CA LEU A 41 -15.43 5.73 16.29
C LEU A 41 -14.97 6.13 17.69
N ASP A 42 -13.82 6.80 17.86
CA ASP A 42 -13.42 7.33 19.16
C ASP A 42 -14.36 8.43 19.65
N MET A 43 -14.84 9.29 18.76
CA MET A 43 -15.83 10.31 19.11
C MET A 43 -17.16 9.68 19.54
N LEU A 44 -17.64 8.68 18.79
CA LEU A 44 -18.89 7.96 19.10
C LEU A 44 -18.78 7.09 20.36
N LEU A 45 -17.60 6.55 20.66
CA LEU A 45 -17.34 5.67 21.81
C LEU A 45 -16.63 6.40 22.94
N ALA A 46 -16.64 7.74 22.97
CA ALA A 46 -15.90 8.53 23.96
C ALA A 46 -16.23 8.12 25.40
N GLU A 47 -17.52 7.92 25.72
CA GLU A 47 -17.97 7.48 27.06
C GLU A 47 -17.56 6.04 27.40
N LYS A 48 -17.27 5.22 26.39
CA LYS A 48 -16.82 3.82 26.56
C LYS A 48 -15.31 3.69 26.48
N GLY A 49 -14.55 4.78 26.38
CA GLY A 49 -13.09 4.78 26.27
C GLY A 49 -12.55 4.59 24.83
N GLY A 50 -13.37 4.86 23.81
CA GLY A 50 -12.98 4.78 22.41
C GLY A 50 -12.83 3.34 21.90
N VAL A 51 -12.26 3.13 20.71
CA VAL A 51 -12.02 1.74 20.25
C VAL A 51 -10.88 1.05 21.02
N CYS A 52 -10.03 1.79 21.74
CA CYS A 52 -8.99 1.14 22.55
C CYS A 52 -9.51 0.42 23.78
N ALA A 53 -10.53 0.93 24.43
CA ALA A 53 -11.19 0.18 25.48
C ALA A 53 -11.85 -1.11 24.96
N MET A 54 -12.25 -1.14 23.69
CA MET A 54 -12.88 -2.32 23.06
C MET A 54 -11.86 -3.39 22.64
N PHE A 55 -10.68 -3.00 22.16
CA PHE A 55 -9.67 -3.94 21.62
C PHE A 55 -8.45 -4.14 22.54
N GLY A 56 -8.34 -3.41 23.64
CA GLY A 56 -7.28 -3.54 24.63
C GLY A 56 -5.88 -3.41 24.02
N ASP A 57 -5.01 -4.38 24.30
CA ASP A 57 -3.61 -4.41 23.86
C ASP A 57 -3.46 -4.45 22.33
N GLN A 58 -4.51 -4.83 21.59
CA GLN A 58 -4.51 -4.84 20.12
C GLN A 58 -4.92 -3.48 19.51
N CYS A 59 -5.22 -2.46 20.32
CA CYS A 59 -5.55 -1.13 19.82
C CYS A 59 -4.31 -0.37 19.30
N CYS A 60 -4.56 0.70 18.56
CA CYS A 60 -3.55 1.65 18.10
C CYS A 60 -2.48 1.01 17.22
N THR A 61 -2.86 -0.04 16.48
CA THR A 61 -2.01 -0.61 15.45
C THR A 61 -1.54 0.47 14.50
N PHE A 62 -0.22 0.64 14.41
CA PHE A 62 0.39 1.58 13.49
C PHE A 62 0.11 1.16 12.05
N ILE A 63 -0.45 2.07 11.26
CA ILE A 63 -0.63 1.87 9.82
C ILE A 63 0.61 2.41 9.12
N PRO A 64 1.49 1.54 8.56
CA PRO A 64 2.71 2.00 7.93
C PRO A 64 2.39 2.78 6.64
N ASN A 65 2.95 3.98 6.52
CA ASN A 65 2.75 4.85 5.36
C ASN A 65 3.71 4.51 4.21
N ASN A 66 3.70 3.25 3.77
CA ASN A 66 4.63 2.76 2.73
C ASN A 66 4.34 3.33 1.34
N THR A 67 3.19 3.96 1.15
CA THR A 67 2.74 4.61 -0.10
C THR A 67 3.08 6.10 -0.14
N ALA A 68 3.74 6.65 0.89
CA ALA A 68 4.27 8.01 0.88
C ALA A 68 5.31 8.22 -0.23
N PRO A 69 5.65 9.47 -0.59
CA PRO A 69 6.67 9.75 -1.61
C PRO A 69 8.03 9.08 -1.33
N ASP A 70 8.44 8.98 -0.07
CA ASP A 70 9.68 8.30 0.38
C ASP A 70 9.43 6.85 0.86
N GLY A 71 8.19 6.39 0.75
CA GLY A 71 7.73 5.08 1.19
C GLY A 71 8.35 3.93 0.39
N SER A 72 8.35 2.74 0.98
CA SER A 72 8.94 1.54 0.36
C SER A 72 8.23 1.11 -0.92
N VAL A 73 6.91 1.28 -1.02
CA VAL A 73 6.13 0.93 -2.22
C VAL A 73 6.41 1.92 -3.35
N THR A 74 6.45 3.22 -3.06
CA THR A 74 6.75 4.26 -4.05
C THR A 74 8.15 4.07 -4.63
N ARG A 75 9.17 3.85 -3.79
CA ARG A 75 10.53 3.55 -4.26
C ARG A 75 10.62 2.28 -5.11
N ALA A 76 9.82 1.25 -4.79
CA ALA A 76 9.76 0.04 -5.60
C ALA A 76 9.12 0.29 -6.97
N LEU A 77 8.08 1.13 -7.03
CA LEU A 77 7.44 1.55 -8.29
C LEU A 77 8.40 2.34 -9.18
N GLU A 78 9.17 3.27 -8.61
CA GLU A 78 10.24 3.96 -9.34
C GLU A 78 11.28 2.96 -9.88
N GLY A 79 11.63 1.93 -9.10
CA GLY A 79 12.51 0.84 -9.53
C GLY A 79 12.01 0.10 -10.77
N PHE A 80 10.69 -0.10 -10.91
CA PHE A 80 10.10 -0.71 -12.10
C PHE A 80 10.25 0.15 -13.37
N ASP A 81 10.29 1.47 -13.24
CA ASP A 81 10.51 2.38 -14.38
C ASP A 81 11.92 2.28 -14.97
N TYR A 82 12.89 1.87 -14.15
CA TYR A 82 14.26 1.65 -14.58
C TYR A 82 14.49 0.28 -15.21
N VAL A 83 13.52 -0.64 -15.21
CA VAL A 83 13.64 -1.92 -15.93
C VAL A 83 13.47 -1.62 -17.43
N PRO A 84 14.55 -1.65 -18.24
CA PRO A 84 14.44 -1.26 -19.63
C PRO A 84 13.65 -2.33 -20.39
N VAL A 85 12.42 -1.99 -20.75
CA VAL A 85 11.49 -2.81 -21.54
C VAL A 85 11.68 -2.66 -23.06
N LYS A 86 12.90 -2.38 -23.49
CA LYS A 86 13.26 -2.31 -24.91
C LYS A 86 14.00 -3.59 -25.32
N CYS A 87 13.43 -4.32 -26.27
CA CYS A 87 14.22 -5.20 -27.14
C CYS A 87 14.90 -4.34 -28.22
#